data_AF-A0A9X2KYA6-F1
#
_entry.id   AF-A0A9X2KYA6-F1
#
_cell.length_a   1.000
_cell.length_b   1.000
_cell.length_c   1.000
_cell.angle_alpha   90.00
_cell.angle_beta   90.00
_cell.angle_gamma   90.00
#
_symmetry.space_group_name_H-M   'P 1'
#
loop_
_entity.id
_entity.type
_entity.pdbx_description
1 polymer ?
#
loop_
_entity_poly.entity_id
_entity_poly.type
_entity_poly.pdbx_seq_one_letter_code
_entity_poly.pdbx_strand_id
1 'polypeptide(L)'
;MKYIYIIINPRFRKYSLINSTNKSLEKITSELNEKYANPEIANDFYKIVYSKEINGDISDTLKRLKEYKLPGSEFYNIKGNLAIEILENELSKNVIAEGELFDWWNCLNVSWKYTFEKKIYTQTRQGEEGPNFDKITIKDLRELLLIENLTVWRKGIKSLEPLKLFKKLKKLNCGDTDSFSDLEPISELYKLEELNIVNTKIKSLKPLSKLLNLRRLYCFKTRVNSISAILHLTNLEILKTNYDIPSNELSVLRKNNPNCKIN
;
A
#
# COMPACT_ATOMS: atom_id res chain seq x y z
N MET A 1 13.29 -8.61 -34.06
CA MET A 1 13.31 -9.34 -32.77
C MET A 1 12.52 -8.51 -31.76
N LYS A 2 11.58 -9.11 -31.02
CA LYS A 2 10.83 -8.42 -29.95
C LYS A 2 11.41 -8.87 -28.62
N TYR A 3 11.98 -7.94 -27.86
CA TYR A 3 12.32 -8.17 -26.46
C TYR A 3 11.18 -7.65 -25.61
N ILE A 4 10.67 -8.49 -24.70
CA ILE A 4 9.75 -8.07 -23.64
C ILE A 4 10.57 -8.02 -22.36
N TYR A 5 10.83 -6.81 -21.87
CA TYR A 5 11.35 -6.58 -20.53
C TYR A 5 10.19 -6.28 -19.60
N ILE A 6 10.09 -7.02 -18.49
CA ILE A 6 9.10 -6.79 -17.45
C ILE A 6 9.85 -6.55 -16.14
N ILE A 7 9.76 -5.31 -15.66
CA ILE A 7 10.33 -4.90 -14.38
C ILE A 7 9.19 -4.87 -13.38
N ILE A 8 9.29 -5.76 -12.40
CA ILE A 8 8.35 -5.81 -11.30
C ILE A 8 8.98 -5.02 -10.17
N ASN A 9 8.34 -3.91 -9.81
CA ASN A 9 8.57 -3.32 -8.51
C ASN A 9 7.48 -3.86 -7.54
N PRO A 10 7.80 -4.81 -6.65
CA PRO A 10 6.83 -5.42 -5.75
C PRO A 10 6.17 -4.40 -4.82
N ARG A 11 6.85 -3.29 -4.51
CA ARG A 11 6.35 -2.19 -3.68
C ARG A 11 5.27 -1.34 -4.37
N PHE A 12 5.35 -1.17 -5.70
CA PHE A 12 4.42 -0.30 -6.44
C PHE A 12 3.32 -1.05 -7.21
N ARG A 13 3.39 -2.38 -7.33
CA ARG A 13 2.46 -3.20 -8.12
C ARG A 13 2.26 -2.62 -9.53
N LYS A 14 3.34 -2.16 -10.15
CA LYS A 14 3.38 -1.67 -11.53
C LYS A 14 4.38 -2.53 -12.29
N TYR A 15 3.98 -2.93 -13.49
CA TYR A 15 4.91 -3.44 -14.50
C TYR A 15 4.91 -2.45 -15.67
N SER A 16 6.03 -2.38 -16.38
CA SER A 16 6.11 -1.72 -17.68
C SER A 16 6.52 -2.76 -18.68
N LEU A 17 5.71 -2.95 -19.72
CA LEU A 17 6.05 -3.79 -20.85
C LEU A 17 6.89 -2.93 -21.80
N ILE A 18 8.19 -3.15 -21.82
CA ILE A 18 9.05 -2.45 -22.80
C ILE A 18 9.14 -3.33 -24.02
N ASN A 19 8.42 -2.95 -25.07
CA ASN A 19 8.47 -3.60 -26.37
C ASN A 19 9.58 -2.91 -27.18
N SER A 20 10.82 -3.39 -27.08
CA SER A 20 11.92 -2.78 -27.84
C SER A 20 12.12 -3.54 -29.15
N THR A 21 11.50 -3.04 -30.22
CA THR A 21 11.86 -3.50 -31.56
C THR A 21 13.20 -2.94 -32.03
N ASN A 22 13.81 -1.94 -31.34
CA ASN A 22 15.10 -1.34 -31.73
C ASN A 22 15.84 -0.49 -30.65
N LYS A 23 15.57 -0.65 -29.34
CA LYS A 23 16.32 0.08 -28.30
C LYS A 23 17.42 -0.79 -27.70
N SER A 24 18.63 -0.24 -27.54
CA SER A 24 19.72 -0.90 -26.81
C SER A 24 19.37 -1.02 -25.32
N LEU A 25 19.87 -2.08 -24.67
CA LEU A 25 19.70 -2.30 -23.22
C LEU A 25 20.16 -1.10 -22.40
N GLU A 26 21.26 -0.44 -22.79
CA GLU A 26 21.79 0.75 -22.11
C GLU A 26 20.77 1.90 -22.08
N LYS A 27 20.05 2.11 -23.18
CA LYS A 27 19.02 3.15 -23.26
C LYS A 27 17.80 2.81 -22.40
N ILE A 28 17.43 1.54 -22.34
CA ILE A 28 16.34 1.05 -21.47
C ILE A 28 16.74 1.23 -20.00
N THR A 29 17.93 0.80 -19.60
CA THR A 29 18.46 0.94 -18.24
C THR A 29 18.58 2.40 -17.82
N SER A 30 19.06 3.28 -18.70
CA SER A 30 19.13 4.72 -18.44
C SER A 30 17.75 5.35 -18.25
N GLU A 31 16.77 5.03 -19.10
CA GLU A 31 15.38 5.51 -18.97
C GLU A 31 14.72 5.00 -17.67
N LEU A 32 15.03 3.77 -17.25
CA LEU A 32 14.54 3.19 -16.01
C LEU A 32 15.18 3.82 -14.79
N ASN A 33 16.49 4.06 -14.83
CA ASN A 33 17.19 4.79 -13.79
C ASN A 33 16.68 6.22 -13.71
N GLU A 34 16.51 6.96 -14.81
CA GLU A 34 15.92 8.31 -14.74
C GLU A 34 14.48 8.32 -14.19
N LYS A 35 13.68 7.32 -14.54
CA LYS A 35 12.26 7.27 -14.14
C LYS A 35 12.04 6.76 -12.72
N TYR A 36 12.96 5.96 -12.18
CA TYR A 36 12.79 5.25 -10.90
C TYR A 36 13.98 5.39 -9.93
N ALA A 37 15.07 6.05 -10.29
CA ALA A 37 16.18 6.36 -9.39
C ALA A 37 15.82 7.57 -8.52
N ASN A 38 15.11 7.29 -7.44
CA ASN A 38 15.35 8.03 -6.22
C ASN A 38 16.47 7.26 -5.46
N PRO A 39 17.63 7.88 -5.16
CA PRO A 39 18.73 7.23 -4.44
C PRO A 39 18.33 6.67 -3.07
N GLU A 40 17.26 7.19 -2.44
CA GLU A 40 16.72 6.66 -1.18
C GLU A 40 15.88 5.36 -1.36
N ILE A 41 15.54 5.00 -2.60
CA ILE A 41 14.75 3.82 -2.99
C ILE A 41 15.62 2.75 -3.68
N ALA A 42 16.86 3.09 -4.05
CA ALA A 42 17.74 2.27 -4.89
C ALA A 42 18.23 0.95 -4.26
N ASN A 43 17.89 0.68 -2.99
CA ASN A 43 18.18 -0.60 -2.33
C ASN A 43 17.06 -1.65 -2.45
N ASP A 44 15.95 -1.33 -3.12
CA ASP A 44 14.82 -2.25 -3.26
C ASP A 44 14.90 -3.07 -4.56
N PHE A 45 15.49 -4.25 -4.46
CA PHE A 45 15.34 -5.46 -5.30
C PHE A 45 14.45 -5.30 -6.56
N TYR A 46 15.07 -5.14 -7.73
CA TYR A 46 14.36 -5.20 -9.02
C TYR A 46 14.30 -6.65 -9.51
N LYS A 47 13.09 -7.22 -9.67
CA LYS A 47 12.91 -8.51 -10.37
C LYS A 47 12.71 -8.22 -11.87
N ILE A 48 13.72 -8.57 -12.67
CA ILE A 48 13.74 -8.35 -14.13
C ILE A 48 13.44 -9.68 -14.82
N VAL A 49 12.27 -9.79 -15.45
CA VAL A 49 11.89 -10.98 -16.22
C VAL A 49 11.94 -10.64 -17.71
N TYR A 50 12.60 -11.47 -18.50
CA TYR A 50 12.64 -11.36 -19.96
C TYR A 50 11.99 -12.59 -20.60
N SER A 51 11.23 -12.38 -21.67
CA SER A 51 10.68 -13.46 -22.51
C SER A 51 11.21 -13.33 -23.93
N LYS A 52 11.61 -14.46 -24.51
CA LYS A 52 12.16 -14.56 -25.85
C LYS A 52 11.13 -15.17 -26.79
N GLU A 53 10.82 -14.45 -27.87
CA GLU A 53 10.56 -15.09 -29.17
C GLU A 53 11.83 -14.94 -30.03
N ILE A 54 12.23 -16.03 -30.70
CA ILE A 54 13.21 -16.17 -31.80
C ILE A 54 14.57 -16.82 -31.44
N ASN A 55 14.98 -17.79 -32.27
CA ASN A 55 16.25 -18.53 -32.29
C ASN A 55 17.54 -17.66 -32.19
N GLY A 56 18.58 -18.18 -31.52
CA GLY A 56 19.93 -17.58 -31.40
C GLY A 56 20.53 -17.66 -29.99
N ASP A 57 21.85 -17.59 -29.83
CA ASP A 57 22.55 -17.60 -28.52
C ASP A 57 22.55 -16.19 -27.88
N ILE A 58 22.23 -16.11 -26.58
CA ILE A 58 22.14 -14.84 -25.81
C ILE A 58 23.04 -14.84 -24.56
N SER A 59 23.99 -15.78 -24.49
CA SER A 59 24.90 -15.95 -23.34
C SER A 59 25.68 -14.68 -23.00
N ASP A 60 26.06 -13.89 -24.01
CA ASP A 60 26.86 -12.68 -23.84
C ASP A 60 26.07 -11.50 -23.24
N THR A 61 24.79 -11.36 -23.63
CA THR A 61 23.87 -10.38 -23.04
C THR A 61 23.56 -10.71 -21.57
N LEU A 62 23.40 -11.99 -21.24
CA LEU A 62 23.20 -12.45 -19.86
C LEU A 62 24.42 -12.23 -18.99
N LYS A 63 25.62 -12.43 -19.56
CA LYS A 63 26.89 -12.14 -18.90
C LYS A 63 27.00 -10.64 -18.56
N ARG A 64 26.71 -9.77 -19.54
CA ARG A 64 26.69 -8.30 -19.34
C ARG A 64 25.70 -7.87 -18.26
N LEU A 65 24.49 -8.42 -18.23
CA LEU A 65 23.47 -8.09 -17.22
C LEU A 65 23.90 -8.49 -15.78
N LYS A 66 24.62 -9.60 -15.62
CA LYS A 66 25.18 -10.03 -14.33
C LYS A 66 26.32 -9.13 -13.87
N GLU A 67 27.08 -8.55 -14.80
CA GLU A 67 28.20 -7.64 -14.49
C GLU A 67 27.71 -6.28 -13.94
N TYR A 68 26.48 -5.87 -14.24
CA TYR A 68 25.88 -4.61 -13.72
C TYR A 68 25.51 -4.63 -12.21
N LYS A 69 25.71 -5.75 -11.49
CA LYS A 69 25.54 -5.87 -10.02
C LYS A 69 24.28 -5.18 -9.45
N LEU A 70 23.11 -5.41 -10.05
CA LEU A 70 21.86 -4.99 -9.43
C LEU A 70 21.59 -5.87 -8.19
N PRO A 71 21.50 -5.30 -6.97
CA PRO A 71 21.27 -6.09 -5.77
C PRO A 71 19.91 -6.78 -5.85
N GLY A 72 19.89 -8.12 -5.70
CA GLY A 72 18.63 -8.85 -5.52
C GLY A 72 17.85 -9.22 -6.77
N SER A 73 18.44 -9.06 -7.96
CA SER A 73 17.79 -9.44 -9.22
C SER A 73 17.90 -10.96 -9.48
N GLU A 74 16.75 -11.61 -9.65
CA GLU A 74 16.67 -13.00 -10.15
C GLU A 74 16.45 -12.99 -11.67
N PHE A 75 17.29 -13.74 -12.39
CA PHE A 75 17.22 -13.83 -13.86
C PHE A 75 16.62 -15.18 -14.28
N TYR A 76 15.58 -15.13 -15.10
CA TYR A 76 14.94 -16.33 -15.63
C TYR A 76 15.02 -16.37 -17.15
N ASN A 77 15.52 -17.48 -17.70
CA ASN A 77 15.53 -17.75 -19.13
C ASN A 77 14.33 -18.60 -19.52
N ILE A 78 13.19 -17.97 -19.80
CA ILE A 78 11.93 -18.68 -20.05
C ILE A 78 11.43 -18.41 -21.48
N LYS A 79 10.97 -19.47 -22.16
CA LYS A 79 10.41 -19.39 -23.52
C LYS A 79 8.93 -18.98 -23.50
N GLY A 80 8.57 -18.00 -24.33
CA GLY A 80 7.19 -17.73 -24.75
C GLY A 80 6.16 -17.56 -23.63
N ASN A 81 4.96 -18.09 -23.85
CA ASN A 81 3.77 -17.97 -22.99
C ASN A 81 4.00 -18.41 -21.53
N LEU A 82 4.98 -19.28 -21.27
CA LEU A 82 5.32 -19.72 -19.91
C LEU A 82 5.89 -18.58 -19.05
N ALA A 83 6.52 -17.56 -19.66
CA ALA A 83 6.97 -16.37 -18.94
C ALA A 83 5.78 -15.50 -18.51
N ILE A 84 4.75 -15.38 -19.36
CA ILE A 84 3.50 -14.69 -19.02
C ILE A 84 2.78 -15.48 -17.92
N GLU A 85 2.69 -16.79 -18.03
CA GLU A 85 2.07 -17.66 -17.02
C GLU A 85 2.80 -17.58 -15.68
N ILE A 86 4.14 -17.60 -15.65
CA ILE A 86 4.92 -17.42 -14.41
C ILE A 86 4.76 -16.01 -13.85
N LEU A 87 4.65 -14.98 -14.69
CA LEU A 87 4.40 -13.61 -14.26
C LEU A 87 3.00 -13.41 -13.71
N GLU A 88 2.00 -13.97 -14.37
CA GLU A 88 0.62 -14.04 -13.88
C GLU A 88 0.56 -14.86 -12.60
N ASN A 89 1.36 -15.92 -12.48
CA ASN A 89 1.47 -16.75 -11.28
C ASN A 89 2.22 -16.05 -10.13
N GLU A 90 3.23 -15.22 -10.40
CA GLU A 90 3.91 -14.40 -9.38
C GLU A 90 3.10 -13.16 -8.97
N LEU A 91 2.32 -12.60 -9.91
CA LEU A 91 1.32 -11.57 -9.63
C LEU A 91 0.10 -12.15 -8.91
N SER A 92 -0.27 -13.41 -9.19
CA SER A 92 -1.35 -14.14 -8.53
C SER A 92 -0.94 -14.74 -7.19
N LYS A 93 0.34 -15.03 -6.95
CA LYS A 93 0.90 -15.29 -5.61
C LYS A 93 0.74 -14.08 -4.67
N ASN A 94 0.52 -12.88 -5.22
CA ASN A 94 0.17 -11.67 -4.48
C ASN A 94 -1.35 -11.36 -4.49
N VAL A 95 -2.16 -12.25 -5.06
CA VAL A 95 -3.61 -12.26 -4.95
C VAL A 95 -3.94 -13.23 -3.82
N ILE A 96 -4.52 -12.70 -2.75
CA ILE A 96 -5.04 -13.51 -1.63
C ILE A 96 -5.93 -14.59 -2.23
N ALA A 97 -5.68 -15.85 -1.89
CA ALA A 97 -6.43 -16.95 -2.46
C ALA A 97 -7.93 -16.78 -2.14
N GLU A 98 -8.81 -17.25 -3.03
CA GLU A 98 -10.25 -17.02 -2.85
C GLU A 98 -10.76 -17.59 -1.52
N GLY A 99 -10.27 -18.78 -1.14
CA GLY A 99 -10.53 -19.39 0.16
C GLY A 99 -10.07 -18.49 1.31
N GLU A 100 -8.83 -18.00 1.27
CA GLU A 100 -8.29 -17.10 2.31
C GLU A 100 -9.08 -15.78 2.42
N LEU A 101 -9.58 -15.25 1.30
CA LEU A 101 -10.36 -14.01 1.29
C LEU A 101 -11.76 -14.23 1.86
N PHE A 102 -12.38 -15.38 1.59
CA PHE A 102 -13.63 -15.76 2.24
C PHE A 102 -13.44 -16.10 3.72
N ASP A 103 -12.36 -16.78 4.10
CA ASP A 103 -12.03 -17.04 5.50
C ASP A 103 -11.83 -15.72 6.26
N TRP A 104 -11.08 -14.79 5.68
CA TRP A 104 -10.95 -13.43 6.19
C TRP A 104 -12.32 -12.76 6.38
N TRP A 105 -13.19 -12.79 5.36
CA TRP A 105 -14.53 -12.22 5.44
C TRP A 105 -15.36 -12.87 6.55
N ASN A 106 -15.32 -14.19 6.66
CA ASN A 106 -16.09 -14.96 7.62
C ASN A 106 -15.66 -14.70 9.07
N CYS A 107 -14.37 -14.45 9.30
CA CYS A 107 -13.82 -14.07 10.60
C CYS A 107 -14.13 -12.63 11.03
N LEU A 108 -14.67 -11.78 10.14
CA LEU A 108 -15.05 -10.41 10.50
C LEU A 108 -16.23 -10.39 11.48
N ASN A 109 -16.15 -9.50 12.47
CA ASN A 109 -17.30 -9.20 13.29
C ASN A 109 -18.38 -8.44 12.49
N VAL A 110 -19.60 -8.41 13.04
CA VAL A 110 -20.76 -7.79 12.38
C VAL A 110 -20.52 -6.32 12.01
N SER A 111 -19.79 -5.56 12.83
CA SER A 111 -19.49 -4.15 12.57
C SER A 111 -18.54 -3.97 11.37
N TRP A 112 -17.56 -4.85 11.21
CA TRP A 112 -16.67 -4.86 10.05
C TRP A 112 -17.41 -5.31 8.79
N LYS A 113 -18.19 -6.40 8.87
CA LYS A 113 -19.03 -6.84 7.75
C LYS A 113 -19.97 -5.73 7.28
N TYR A 114 -20.62 -5.04 8.22
CA TYR A 114 -21.47 -3.88 7.92
C TYR A 114 -20.71 -2.72 7.27
N THR A 115 -19.52 -2.39 7.79
CA THR A 115 -18.68 -1.30 7.26
C THR A 115 -18.29 -1.56 5.80
N PHE A 116 -17.92 -2.80 5.48
CA PHE A 116 -17.52 -3.19 4.13
C PHE A 116 -18.71 -3.42 3.19
N GLU A 117 -19.79 -4.05 3.66
CA GLU A 117 -21.03 -4.25 2.92
C GLU A 117 -21.59 -2.90 2.44
N LYS A 118 -21.64 -1.90 3.33
CA LYS A 118 -22.03 -0.54 2.94
C LYS A 118 -21.16 0.00 1.83
N LYS A 119 -19.85 -0.24 1.88
CA LYS A 119 -18.94 0.26 0.86
C LYS A 119 -19.21 -0.38 -0.51
N ILE A 120 -19.55 -1.67 -0.52
CA ILE A 120 -19.88 -2.44 -1.72
C ILE A 120 -21.25 -2.00 -2.29
N TYR A 121 -22.29 -1.88 -1.45
CA TYR A 121 -23.67 -1.66 -1.91
C TYR A 121 -24.20 -0.23 -1.74
N THR A 122 -23.32 0.77 -1.63
CA THR A 122 -23.68 2.21 -1.46
C THR A 122 -24.61 2.79 -2.54
N GLN A 123 -24.94 2.07 -3.61
CA GLN A 123 -25.80 2.56 -4.71
C GLN A 123 -27.17 1.87 -4.86
N THR A 124 -27.50 0.81 -4.10
CA THR A 124 -28.61 -0.09 -4.53
C THR A 124 -29.70 -0.42 -3.52
N ARG A 125 -29.77 0.23 -2.34
CA ARG A 125 -30.84 -0.08 -1.36
C ARG A 125 -31.52 1.15 -0.78
N GLN A 126 -32.36 1.81 -1.57
CA GLN A 126 -33.54 2.46 -1.00
C GLN A 126 -34.60 1.38 -0.75
N GLY A 127 -34.72 0.88 0.48
CA GLY A 127 -35.90 0.11 0.91
C GLY A 127 -35.73 -1.38 1.25
N GLU A 128 -34.53 -1.96 1.32
CA GLU A 128 -34.36 -3.36 1.79
C GLU A 128 -33.90 -3.45 3.26
N GLU A 129 -34.38 -4.50 3.95
CA GLU A 129 -34.08 -4.86 5.34
C GLU A 129 -32.60 -5.26 5.51
N GLY A 130 -31.79 -4.33 6.02
CA GLY A 130 -30.48 -4.64 6.61
C GLY A 130 -29.41 -5.21 5.67
N PRO A 131 -28.20 -5.45 6.21
CA PRO A 131 -27.09 -5.99 5.43
C PRO A 131 -27.32 -7.48 5.11
N ASN A 132 -27.19 -7.88 3.84
CA ASN A 132 -27.25 -9.28 3.43
C ASN A 132 -25.84 -9.83 3.22
N PHE A 133 -25.26 -10.39 4.28
CA PHE A 133 -23.87 -10.88 4.27
C PHE A 133 -23.66 -12.11 3.37
N ASP A 134 -24.72 -12.87 3.06
CA ASP A 134 -24.65 -14.13 2.32
C ASP A 134 -24.56 -13.92 0.79
N LYS A 135 -24.81 -12.69 0.31
CA LYS A 135 -24.74 -12.34 -1.11
C LYS A 135 -23.37 -11.84 -1.58
N ILE A 136 -22.39 -11.76 -0.68
CA ILE A 136 -21.05 -11.25 -0.99
C ILE A 136 -20.30 -12.24 -1.88
N THR A 137 -19.89 -11.77 -3.06
CA THR A 137 -19.13 -12.57 -4.02
C THR A 137 -17.63 -12.33 -3.89
N ILE A 138 -16.81 -13.22 -4.45
CA ILE A 138 -15.36 -13.03 -4.49
C ILE A 138 -14.96 -11.76 -5.26
N LYS A 139 -15.74 -11.39 -6.29
CA LYS A 139 -15.54 -10.15 -7.04
C LYS A 139 -15.72 -8.94 -6.12
N ASP A 140 -16.78 -8.93 -5.32
CA ASP A 140 -17.04 -7.84 -4.36
C ASP A 140 -15.89 -7.70 -3.36
N LEU A 141 -15.38 -8.82 -2.83
CA LEU A 141 -14.23 -8.82 -1.92
C LEU A 141 -12.95 -8.31 -2.57
N ARG A 142 -12.69 -8.68 -3.83
CA ARG A 142 -11.52 -8.18 -4.58
C ARG A 142 -11.63 -6.68 -4.87
N GLU A 143 -12.81 -6.20 -5.24
CA GLU A 143 -13.07 -4.76 -5.45
C GLU A 143 -12.95 -3.97 -4.14
N LEU A 144 -13.40 -4.54 -3.03
CA LEU A 144 -13.25 -3.96 -1.70
C LEU A 144 -11.78 -3.69 -1.34
N LEU A 145 -10.85 -4.59 -1.69
CA LEU A 145 -9.42 -4.39 -1.43
C LEU A 145 -8.79 -3.26 -2.26
N LEU A 146 -9.47 -2.77 -3.29
CA LEU A 146 -9.02 -1.67 -4.15
C LEU A 146 -9.46 -0.29 -3.66
N ILE A 147 -10.32 -0.20 -2.63
CA ILE A 147 -10.80 1.09 -2.15
C ILE A 147 -9.66 1.96 -1.66
N GLU A 148 -9.75 3.25 -1.97
CA GLU A 148 -8.78 4.24 -1.52
C GLU A 148 -9.27 5.04 -0.30
N ASN A 149 -10.56 4.96 0.03
CA ASN A 149 -11.17 5.76 1.08
C ASN A 149 -12.15 4.92 1.91
N LEU A 150 -11.92 4.87 3.23
CA LEU A 150 -12.75 4.12 4.16
C LEU A 150 -13.08 4.97 5.39
N THR A 151 -14.36 4.99 5.74
CA THR A 151 -14.83 5.51 7.03
C THR A 151 -15.38 4.33 7.83
N VAL A 152 -14.84 4.14 9.01
CA VAL A 152 -15.21 3.09 9.96
C VAL A 152 -16.36 3.60 10.82
N TRP A 153 -17.45 2.85 10.93
CA TRP A 153 -18.64 3.31 11.63
C TRP A 153 -18.61 2.96 13.14
N ARG A 154 -19.09 3.92 13.95
CA ARG A 154 -18.73 4.22 15.35
C ARG A 154 -18.83 3.10 16.41
N LYS A 155 -19.44 1.94 16.16
CA LYS A 155 -19.72 0.97 17.24
C LYS A 155 -19.31 -0.46 16.91
N GLY A 156 -18.54 -1.07 17.81
CA GLY A 156 -18.24 -2.51 17.83
C GLY A 156 -16.92 -2.93 17.17
N ILE A 157 -16.14 -1.99 16.63
CA ILE A 157 -14.84 -2.30 16.03
C ILE A 157 -13.76 -2.28 17.12
N LYS A 158 -13.35 -3.48 17.52
CA LYS A 158 -12.35 -3.70 18.58
C LYS A 158 -10.90 -3.73 18.09
N SER A 159 -10.70 -3.81 16.78
CA SER A 159 -9.37 -3.87 16.17
C SER A 159 -9.41 -3.44 14.71
N LEU A 160 -8.30 -2.86 14.24
CA LEU A 160 -8.04 -2.51 12.85
C LEU A 160 -7.41 -3.67 12.05
N GLU A 161 -7.22 -4.85 12.64
CA GLU A 161 -6.63 -6.04 11.98
C GLU A 161 -7.13 -6.30 10.55
N PRO A 162 -8.45 -6.19 10.24
CA PRO A 162 -8.94 -6.38 8.88
C PRO A 162 -8.34 -5.44 7.83
N LEU A 163 -7.82 -4.28 8.24
CA LEU A 163 -7.27 -3.28 7.33
C LEU A 163 -5.89 -3.65 6.77
N LYS A 164 -5.20 -4.66 7.29
CA LYS A 164 -3.87 -5.09 6.80
C LYS A 164 -3.85 -5.40 5.30
N LEU A 165 -4.99 -5.85 4.75
CA LEU A 165 -5.14 -6.23 3.34
C LEU A 165 -5.33 -5.03 2.40
N PHE A 166 -5.70 -3.85 2.93
CA PHE A 166 -6.13 -2.69 2.15
C PHE A 166 -4.95 -1.82 1.67
N LYS A 167 -3.99 -2.43 0.97
CA LYS A 167 -2.74 -1.78 0.53
C LYS A 167 -2.92 -0.60 -0.45
N LYS A 168 -4.15 -0.36 -0.93
CA LYS A 168 -4.51 0.78 -1.79
C LYS A 168 -5.11 1.97 -1.01
N LEU A 169 -5.38 1.80 0.29
CA LEU A 169 -6.02 2.82 1.11
C LEU A 169 -5.17 4.09 1.20
N LYS A 170 -5.80 5.23 0.91
CA LYS A 170 -5.22 6.59 1.00
C LYS A 170 -5.84 7.40 2.13
N LYS A 171 -7.13 7.19 2.42
CA LYS A 171 -7.83 7.91 3.49
C LYS A 171 -8.55 6.94 4.41
N LEU A 172 -8.25 7.05 5.70
CA LEU A 172 -8.88 6.28 6.75
C LEU A 172 -9.45 7.23 7.80
N ASN A 173 -10.76 7.16 8.00
CA ASN A 173 -11.42 7.77 9.13
C ASN A 173 -11.93 6.68 10.07
N CYS A 174 -11.34 6.60 11.26
CA CYS A 174 -11.78 5.75 12.35
C CYS A 174 -11.95 6.55 13.64
N GLY A 175 -12.23 7.86 13.53
CA GLY A 175 -12.55 8.70 14.67
C GLY A 175 -13.85 8.27 15.37
N ASP A 176 -13.99 8.67 16.63
CA ASP A 176 -15.13 8.34 17.50
C ASP A 176 -15.34 6.83 17.70
N THR A 177 -14.25 6.07 17.70
CA THR A 177 -14.25 4.64 18.01
C THR A 177 -13.45 4.41 19.30
N ASP A 178 -14.13 3.98 20.34
CA ASP A 178 -13.53 3.85 21.67
C ASP A 178 -13.06 2.41 21.97
N SER A 179 -13.21 1.49 21.02
CA SER A 179 -13.07 0.05 21.24
C SER A 179 -11.72 -0.53 20.83
N PHE A 180 -10.86 0.25 20.15
CA PHE A 180 -9.47 -0.10 19.88
C PHE A 180 -8.51 0.98 20.39
N SER A 181 -7.28 0.57 20.65
CA SER A 181 -6.21 1.43 21.19
C SER A 181 -4.87 1.26 20.47
N ASP A 182 -4.84 0.48 19.38
CA ASP A 182 -3.64 0.15 18.63
C ASP A 182 -3.80 0.47 17.14
N LEU A 183 -2.72 0.95 16.53
CA LEU A 183 -2.59 1.29 15.11
C LEU A 183 -1.65 0.32 14.36
N GLU A 184 -1.07 -0.69 15.02
CA GLU A 184 -0.18 -1.64 14.36
C GLU A 184 -0.76 -2.26 13.07
N PRO A 185 -2.07 -2.60 12.99
CA PRO A 185 -2.64 -3.13 11.75
C PRO A 185 -2.54 -2.22 10.52
N ILE A 186 -2.32 -0.92 10.72
CA ILE A 186 -2.19 0.05 9.63
C ILE A 186 -0.73 0.50 9.37
N SER A 187 0.25 -0.08 10.06
CA SER A 187 1.67 0.33 10.00
C SER A 187 2.31 0.17 8.61
N GLU A 188 1.72 -0.68 7.77
CA GLU A 188 2.18 -0.96 6.40
C GLU A 188 1.27 -0.41 5.30
N LEU A 189 0.31 0.47 5.64
CA LEU A 189 -0.52 1.12 4.65
C LEU A 189 0.23 2.30 4.03
N TYR A 190 1.34 2.03 3.33
CA TYR A 190 2.29 3.03 2.85
C TYR A 190 1.69 4.08 1.92
N LYS A 191 0.49 3.85 1.37
CA LYS A 191 -0.25 4.80 0.53
C LYS A 191 -1.17 5.74 1.32
N LEU A 192 -1.26 5.58 2.64
CA LEU A 192 -2.12 6.39 3.48
C LEU A 192 -1.62 7.84 3.49
N GLU A 193 -2.49 8.75 3.04
CA GLU A 193 -2.28 10.19 2.95
C GLU A 193 -3.05 10.95 4.04
N GLU A 194 -4.20 10.42 4.47
CA GLU A 194 -5.06 11.05 5.47
C GLU A 194 -5.52 10.03 6.53
N LEU A 195 -5.27 10.33 7.80
CA LEU A 195 -5.70 9.53 8.94
C LEU A 195 -6.44 10.39 9.95
N ASN A 196 -7.66 9.99 10.27
CA ASN A 196 -8.46 10.55 11.37
C ASN A 196 -8.70 9.48 12.44
N ILE A 197 -8.14 9.72 13.62
CA ILE A 197 -8.28 8.91 14.84
C ILE A 197 -8.79 9.76 16.02
N VAL A 198 -9.51 10.85 15.73
CA VAL A 198 -10.06 11.77 16.73
C VAL A 198 -10.96 11.03 17.70
N ASN A 199 -10.91 11.36 18.99
CA ASN A 199 -11.80 10.76 20.00
C ASN A 199 -11.71 9.22 20.05
N THR A 200 -10.49 8.70 20.11
CA THR A 200 -10.18 7.26 20.24
C THR A 200 -9.30 7.00 21.47
N LYS A 201 -9.09 5.74 21.83
CA LYS A 201 -8.21 5.35 22.97
C LYS A 201 -6.74 5.14 22.56
N ILE A 202 -6.34 5.55 21.35
CA ILE A 202 -4.96 5.46 20.86
C ILE A 202 -4.01 6.22 21.80
N LYS A 203 -2.89 5.59 22.14
CA LYS A 203 -1.84 6.16 23.00
C LYS A 203 -0.53 6.44 22.27
N SER A 204 -0.26 5.75 21.17
CA SER A 204 1.03 5.80 20.49
C SER A 204 0.86 5.96 18.99
N LEU A 205 1.70 6.82 18.40
CA LEU A 205 1.80 7.02 16.96
C LEU A 205 2.95 6.20 16.33
N LYS A 206 3.65 5.36 17.10
CA LYS A 206 4.78 4.54 16.60
C LYS A 206 4.48 3.77 15.31
N PRO A 207 3.29 3.14 15.14
CA PRO A 207 2.93 2.46 13.90
C PRO A 207 2.91 3.36 12.65
N LEU A 208 2.77 4.68 12.83
CA LEU A 208 2.72 5.64 11.72
C LEU A 208 4.10 6.03 11.17
N SER A 209 5.18 5.65 11.84
CA SER A 209 6.56 6.06 11.51
C SER A 209 6.99 5.71 10.08
N LYS A 210 6.42 4.67 9.46
CA LYS A 210 6.73 4.24 8.09
C LYS A 210 5.81 4.85 7.02
N LEU A 211 4.79 5.61 7.41
CA LEU A 211 3.79 6.16 6.50
C LEU A 211 4.26 7.48 5.89
N LEU A 212 5.32 7.42 5.08
CA LEU A 212 5.98 8.60 4.49
C LEU A 212 5.07 9.43 3.57
N ASN A 213 3.96 8.87 3.08
CA ASN A 213 2.98 9.58 2.27
C ASN A 213 1.90 10.30 3.11
N LEU A 214 1.95 10.21 4.44
CA LEU A 214 0.94 10.82 5.30
C LEU A 214 1.05 12.36 5.25
N ARG A 215 -0.03 13.01 4.83
CA ARG A 215 -0.14 14.47 4.67
C ARG A 215 -1.04 15.09 5.73
N ARG A 216 -2.03 14.36 6.22
CA ARG A 216 -3.01 14.88 7.18
C ARG A 216 -3.23 13.90 8.31
N LEU A 217 -2.99 14.35 9.54
CA LEU A 217 -3.22 13.56 10.74
C LEU A 217 -4.10 14.35 11.73
N TYR A 218 -5.23 13.74 12.10
CA TYR A 218 -6.12 14.24 13.14
C TYR A 218 -6.12 13.26 14.32
N CYS A 219 -5.50 13.63 15.42
CA CYS A 219 -5.30 12.80 16.62
C CYS A 219 -5.61 13.53 17.94
N PHE A 220 -6.41 14.60 17.90
CA PHE A 220 -6.91 15.27 19.11
C PHE A 220 -8.03 14.47 19.80
N LYS A 221 -8.23 14.70 21.11
CA LYS A 221 -9.09 13.88 21.98
C LYS A 221 -8.66 12.40 22.00
N THR A 222 -7.36 12.14 21.88
CA THR A 222 -6.78 10.80 22.08
C THR A 222 -5.97 10.76 23.37
N ARG A 223 -5.31 9.64 23.66
CA ARG A 223 -4.36 9.51 24.78
C ARG A 223 -2.90 9.65 24.31
N VAL A 224 -2.69 10.17 23.10
CA VAL A 224 -1.36 10.46 22.57
C VAL A 224 -0.79 11.67 23.31
N ASN A 225 0.40 11.49 23.88
CA ASN A 225 1.15 12.51 24.61
C ASN A 225 2.55 12.77 24.01
N SER A 226 2.91 12.07 22.93
CA SER A 226 4.15 12.28 22.18
C SER A 226 3.90 12.03 20.69
N ILE A 227 4.47 12.90 19.87
CA ILE A 227 4.53 12.85 18.41
C ILE A 227 5.95 12.53 17.91
N SER A 228 6.89 12.15 18.80
CA SER A 228 8.27 11.77 18.45
C SER A 228 8.37 10.80 17.26
N ALA A 229 7.43 9.86 17.17
CA ALA A 229 7.36 8.85 16.11
C ALA A 229 7.04 9.40 14.71
N ILE A 230 6.61 10.66 14.57
CA ILE A 230 6.21 11.27 13.31
C ILE A 230 6.99 12.54 12.96
N LEU A 231 8.00 12.91 13.75
CA LEU A 231 8.79 14.14 13.54
C LEU A 231 9.55 14.16 12.21
N HIS A 232 9.82 12.99 11.62
CA HIS A 232 10.52 12.85 10.33
C HIS A 232 9.59 12.80 9.12
N LEU A 233 8.25 12.84 9.31
CA LEU A 233 7.30 12.79 8.21
C LEU A 233 7.21 14.15 7.50
N THR A 234 8.16 14.44 6.62
CA THR A 234 8.33 15.72 5.92
C THR A 234 7.18 16.12 4.98
N ASN A 235 6.31 15.17 4.62
CA ASN A 235 5.12 15.42 3.79
C ASN A 235 3.88 15.87 4.57
N LEU A 236 3.95 15.99 5.90
CA LEU A 236 2.81 16.46 6.70
C LEU A 236 2.46 17.92 6.40
N GLU A 237 1.19 18.14 6.02
CA GLU A 237 0.59 19.43 5.71
C GLU A 237 -0.35 19.91 6.82
N ILE A 238 -1.02 18.98 7.52
CA ILE A 238 -1.95 19.27 8.60
C ILE A 238 -1.72 18.28 9.73
N LEU A 239 -1.46 18.81 10.93
CA LEU A 239 -1.46 18.04 12.18
C LEU A 239 -2.44 18.68 13.16
N LYS A 240 -3.44 17.92 13.61
CA LYS A 240 -4.35 18.31 14.69
C LYS A 240 -4.14 17.35 15.86
N THR A 241 -3.43 17.81 16.89
CA THR A 241 -3.05 16.99 18.04
C THR A 241 -3.68 17.48 19.35
N ASN A 242 -3.48 16.79 20.46
CA ASN A 242 -3.86 17.29 21.78
C ASN A 242 -3.04 18.53 22.17
N TYR A 243 -3.56 19.38 23.07
CA TYR A 243 -2.84 20.59 23.52
C TYR A 243 -1.69 20.30 24.48
N ASP A 244 -1.57 19.07 24.98
CA ASP A 244 -0.57 18.64 25.97
C ASP A 244 0.68 17.99 25.32
N ILE A 245 0.85 18.08 24.00
CA ILE A 245 2.07 17.61 23.33
C ILE A 245 3.27 18.48 23.76
N PRO A 246 4.42 17.87 24.10
CA PRO A 246 5.62 18.61 24.48
C PRO A 246 6.04 19.67 23.46
N SER A 247 6.29 20.89 23.93
CA SER A 247 6.63 22.05 23.08
C SER A 247 7.92 21.88 22.28
N ASN A 248 8.88 21.11 22.81
CA ASN A 248 10.11 20.75 22.10
C ASN A 248 9.82 19.86 20.88
N GLU A 249 8.90 18.90 20.98
CA GLU A 249 8.51 18.07 19.84
C GLU A 249 7.79 18.89 18.77
N LEU A 250 6.88 19.79 19.17
CA LEU A 250 6.23 20.73 18.26
C LEU A 250 7.24 21.63 17.54
N SER A 251 8.29 22.07 18.25
CA SER A 251 9.36 22.90 17.68
C SER A 251 10.18 22.13 16.64
N VAL A 252 10.52 20.87 16.91
CA VAL A 252 11.20 20.00 15.92
C VAL A 252 10.32 19.78 14.70
N LEU A 253 9.03 19.51 14.88
CA LEU A 253 8.11 19.34 13.76
C LEU A 253 8.01 20.61 12.90
N ARG A 254 7.89 21.79 13.52
CA ARG A 254 7.87 23.08 12.80
C ARG A 254 9.16 23.33 12.01
N LYS A 255 10.31 22.90 12.54
CA LYS A 255 11.60 22.98 11.84
C LYS A 255 11.65 22.05 10.63
N ASN A 256 11.19 20.81 10.77
CA ASN A 256 11.22 19.81 9.70
C ASN A 256 10.12 20.04 8.65
N ASN A 257 9.00 20.65 9.05
CA ASN A 257 7.81 20.86 8.23
C ASN A 257 7.28 22.30 8.42
N PRO A 258 7.97 23.34 7.90
CA PRO A 258 7.63 24.74 8.15
C PRO A 258 6.23 25.15 7.65
N ASN A 259 5.71 24.45 6.64
CA ASN A 259 4.38 24.70 6.07
C ASN A 259 3.26 23.88 6.72
N CYS A 260 3.57 23.00 7.68
CA CYS A 260 2.57 22.18 8.33
C CYS A 260 1.67 23.03 9.23
N LYS A 261 0.36 22.96 8.99
CA LYS A 261 -0.66 23.61 9.83
C LYS A 261 -0.89 22.76 11.08
N ILE A 262 -0.25 23.18 12.17
CA ILE A 262 -0.48 22.64 13.51
C ILE A 262 -1.60 23.48 14.16
N ASN A 263 -2.54 22.84 14.87
CA ASN A 263 -3.54 23.54 15.67
C ASN A 263 -2.94 24.45 16.74
#